data_AF-A0A8C6ZDY8-F1
#
_entry.id   AF-A0A8C6ZDY8-F1
#
_cell.length_a   1.000
_cell.length_b   1.000
_cell.length_c   1.000
_cell.angle_alpha   90.00
_cell.angle_beta   90.00
_cell.angle_gamma   90.00
#
_symmetry.space_group_name_H-M   'P 1'
#
loop_
_entity.id
_entity.type
_entity.pdbx_description
1 polymer ?
#
loop_
_entity_poly.entity_id
_entity_poly.type
_entity_poly.pdbx_seq_one_letter_code
_entity_poly.pdbx_strand_id
1 'polypeptide(L)'
;MEWFTVHNLDFIALYFGEPDSTGHKYGPESTERKNMVSQVDRTVGYLRQRIAESGLESNLNLIITSDHGMDTVIKTNEIHLRTVENFTFSDIQFELLDYGPNGLLVPKEGKLEHVYTVLKNAHPKLHVYKKEEFPKRLHYANNSRITPLLMYSDPGYVQFNKGEHGFDNEDMNMKTIFRAVGPAFKRGLLVEPFESVHVYALLCELLGIVPEPHDGSLHVTQPMLGERSVGTGPPAPRGCASLAQELRCDSCRNIDI
;
A
#
# COMPACT_ATOMS: atom_id res chain seq x y z
N MET A 1 18.67 6.00 -16.76
CA MET A 1 19.66 7.01 -16.31
C MET A 1 19.54 8.31 -17.08
N GLU A 2 19.25 8.28 -18.38
CA GLU A 2 19.04 9.48 -19.21
C GLU A 2 18.13 10.55 -18.57
N TRP A 3 17.01 10.17 -17.96
CA TRP A 3 16.13 11.13 -17.28
C TRP A 3 16.81 11.87 -16.11
N PHE A 4 17.71 11.22 -15.36
CA PHE A 4 18.50 11.88 -14.33
C PHE A 4 19.60 12.76 -14.96
N THR A 5 20.31 12.26 -15.97
CA THR A 5 21.55 12.89 -16.46
C THR A 5 21.35 13.93 -17.57
N VAL A 6 20.32 13.76 -18.40
CA VAL A 6 20.04 14.61 -19.56
C VAL A 6 18.85 15.53 -19.28
N HIS A 7 17.79 14.99 -18.70
CA HIS A 7 16.57 15.75 -18.42
C HIS A 7 16.52 16.38 -17.04
N ASN A 8 17.53 16.12 -16.20
CA ASN A 8 17.69 16.71 -14.87
C ASN A 8 16.43 16.55 -14.00
N LEU A 9 15.86 15.35 -13.96
CA LEU A 9 14.78 15.01 -13.04
C LEU A 9 15.34 14.66 -11.66
N ASP A 10 14.67 15.10 -10.59
CA ASP A 10 15.09 14.83 -9.21
C ASP A 10 14.43 13.58 -8.60
N PHE A 11 13.33 13.10 -9.20
CA PHE A 11 12.58 11.94 -8.74
C PHE A 11 12.09 11.09 -9.90
N ILE A 12 12.25 9.77 -9.78
CA ILE A 12 11.71 8.78 -10.71
C ILE A 12 11.15 7.60 -9.91
N ALA A 13 9.89 7.24 -10.15
CA ALA A 13 9.31 5.99 -9.69
C ALA A 13 9.36 4.96 -10.83
N LEU A 14 10.04 3.84 -10.60
CA LEU A 14 10.16 2.74 -11.56
C LEU A 14 9.42 1.52 -11.02
N TYR A 15 8.58 0.91 -11.86
CA TYR A 15 7.74 -0.23 -11.51
C TYR A 15 8.10 -1.47 -12.34
N PHE A 16 8.03 -2.63 -11.70
CA PHE A 16 8.12 -3.95 -12.33
C PHE A 16 6.94 -4.81 -11.84
N GLY A 17 6.26 -5.51 -12.76
CA GLY A 17 5.13 -6.41 -12.43
C GLY A 17 5.54 -7.80 -11.93
N GLU A 18 6.81 -7.97 -11.56
CA GLU A 18 7.38 -9.22 -11.05
C GLU A 18 8.01 -8.97 -9.67
N PRO A 19 7.98 -9.95 -8.75
CA PRO A 19 7.61 -11.35 -8.94
C PRO A 19 6.11 -11.66 -8.80
N ASP A 20 5.26 -10.64 -8.76
CA ASP A 20 3.81 -10.76 -8.59
C ASP A 20 3.16 -11.67 -9.64
N SER A 21 3.36 -11.37 -10.93
CA SER A 21 2.80 -12.14 -12.05
C SER A 21 3.19 -13.62 -11.99
N THR A 22 4.46 -13.92 -11.72
CA THR A 22 4.94 -15.29 -11.53
C THR A 22 4.35 -15.93 -10.27
N GLY A 23 4.24 -15.19 -9.19
CA GLY A 23 3.65 -15.60 -7.91
C GLY A 23 2.20 -16.04 -8.05
N HIS A 24 1.36 -15.25 -8.73
CA HIS A 24 -0.02 -15.63 -9.02
C HIS A 24 -0.12 -16.94 -9.82
N LYS A 25 0.65 -17.03 -10.91
CA LYS A 25 0.55 -18.13 -11.86
C LYS A 25 1.05 -19.47 -11.31
N TYR A 26 2.14 -19.44 -10.55
CA TYR A 26 2.84 -20.65 -10.11
C TYR A 26 2.74 -20.91 -8.60
N GLY A 27 2.39 -19.89 -7.81
CA GLY A 27 2.38 -19.91 -6.35
C GLY A 27 3.70 -19.35 -5.76
N PRO A 28 3.65 -18.73 -4.57
CA PRO A 28 4.84 -18.09 -3.97
C PRO A 28 5.95 -19.10 -3.62
N GLU A 29 5.61 -20.37 -3.37
CA GLU A 29 6.58 -21.42 -3.01
C GLU A 29 7.24 -22.11 -4.21
N SER A 30 6.88 -21.72 -5.43
CA SER A 30 7.31 -22.40 -6.65
C SER A 30 8.77 -22.13 -7.04
N THR A 31 9.33 -23.04 -7.84
CA THR A 31 10.68 -22.86 -8.43
C THR A 31 10.71 -21.70 -9.42
N GLU A 32 9.62 -21.46 -10.16
CA GLU A 32 9.47 -20.34 -11.08
C GLU A 32 9.59 -19.01 -10.33
N ARG A 33 8.91 -18.85 -9.20
CA ARG A 33 9.01 -17.63 -8.41
C ARG A 33 10.39 -17.44 -7.78
N LYS A 34 11.07 -18.53 -7.40
CA LYS A 34 12.49 -18.50 -6.98
C LYS A 34 13.40 -17.98 -8.11
N ASN A 35 13.21 -18.48 -9.33
CA ASN A 35 13.97 -18.04 -10.50
C ASN A 35 13.68 -16.59 -10.86
N MET A 36 12.43 -16.14 -10.73
CA MET A 36 12.06 -14.75 -10.96
C MET A 36 12.68 -13.81 -9.92
N VAL A 37 12.73 -14.19 -8.64
CA VAL A 37 13.43 -13.38 -7.64
C VAL A 37 14.94 -13.30 -7.92
N SER A 38 15.56 -14.39 -8.37
CA SER A 38 16.96 -14.34 -8.85
C SER A 38 17.13 -13.39 -10.04
N GLN A 39 16.11 -13.21 -10.88
CA GLN A 39 16.14 -12.22 -11.96
C GLN A 39 16.01 -10.79 -11.41
N VAL A 40 15.09 -10.55 -10.46
CA VAL A 40 14.97 -9.25 -9.78
C VAL A 40 16.28 -8.86 -9.12
N ASP A 41 16.97 -9.79 -8.45
CA ASP A 41 18.28 -9.55 -7.85
C ASP A 41 19.34 -9.12 -8.88
N ARG A 42 19.40 -9.80 -10.03
CA ARG A 42 20.27 -9.37 -11.16
C ARG A 42 19.91 -7.97 -11.66
N THR A 43 18.63 -7.62 -11.71
CA THR A 43 18.17 -6.28 -12.10
C THR A 43 18.57 -5.22 -11.07
N VAL A 44 18.54 -5.54 -9.77
CA VAL A 44 19.07 -4.65 -8.72
C VAL A 44 20.57 -4.43 -8.92
N GLY A 45 21.34 -5.49 -9.19
CA GLY A 45 22.76 -5.39 -9.53
C GLY A 45 23.01 -4.49 -10.73
N TYR A 46 22.26 -4.70 -11.82
CA TYR A 46 22.32 -3.86 -13.01
C TYR A 46 21.98 -2.39 -12.70
N LEU A 47 20.93 -2.12 -11.93
CA LEU A 47 20.54 -0.76 -11.58
C LEU A 47 21.65 -0.04 -10.82
N ARG A 48 22.26 -0.70 -9.83
CA ARG A 48 23.40 -0.14 -9.07
C ARG A 48 24.61 0.10 -9.96
N GLN A 49 24.94 -0.83 -10.86
CA GLN A 49 26.01 -0.65 -11.83
C GLN A 49 25.77 0.60 -12.70
N ARG A 50 24.55 0.76 -13.23
CA ARG A 50 24.21 1.91 -14.08
C ARG A 50 24.24 3.24 -13.33
N ILE A 51 23.88 3.27 -12.04
CA ILE A 51 24.02 4.45 -11.18
C ILE A 51 25.50 4.84 -11.07
N ALA A 52 26.38 3.88 -10.76
CA ALA A 52 27.82 4.10 -10.63
C ALA A 52 28.46 4.58 -11.94
N GLU A 53 28.18 3.89 -13.06
CA GLU A 53 28.69 4.25 -14.39
C GLU A 53 28.21 5.62 -14.87
N SER A 54 27.08 6.11 -14.35
CA SER A 54 26.55 7.44 -14.67
C SER A 54 27.07 8.53 -13.72
N GLY A 55 27.97 8.21 -12.79
CA GLY A 55 28.51 9.15 -11.81
C GLY A 55 27.50 9.60 -10.74
N LEU A 56 26.40 8.85 -10.55
CA LEU A 56 25.29 9.24 -9.66
C LEU A 56 25.40 8.66 -8.24
N GLU A 57 26.44 7.87 -7.94
CA GLU A 57 26.52 7.14 -6.66
C GLU A 57 26.61 8.07 -5.43
N SER A 58 27.18 9.27 -5.58
CA SER A 58 27.36 10.23 -4.49
C SER A 58 26.17 11.17 -4.28
N ASN A 59 25.20 11.22 -5.21
CA ASN A 59 24.10 12.18 -5.19
C ASN A 59 22.71 11.57 -5.41
N LEU A 60 22.60 10.27 -5.68
CA LEU A 60 21.33 9.57 -5.86
C LEU A 60 21.04 8.62 -4.70
N ASN A 61 19.86 8.77 -4.10
CA ASN A 61 19.30 7.81 -3.15
C ASN A 61 18.41 6.79 -3.89
N LEU A 62 18.66 5.50 -3.68
CA LEU A 62 17.89 4.39 -4.24
C LEU A 62 17.09 3.71 -3.13
N ILE A 63 15.76 3.68 -3.30
CA ILE A 63 14.84 2.87 -2.49
C ILE A 63 14.29 1.75 -3.35
N ILE A 64 14.33 0.52 -2.83
CA ILE A 64 13.72 -0.68 -3.42
C ILE A 64 12.70 -1.18 -2.41
N THR A 65 11.43 -1.15 -2.79
CA THR A 65 10.31 -1.61 -1.98
C THR A 65 9.30 -2.34 -2.88
N SER A 66 8.24 -2.86 -2.28
CA SER A 66 7.13 -3.48 -2.98
C SER A 66 5.85 -3.13 -2.23
N ASP A 67 4.72 -3.35 -2.88
CA ASP A 67 3.37 -3.06 -2.40
C ASP A 67 2.85 -4.08 -1.37
N HIS A 68 3.05 -5.38 -1.62
CA HIS A 68 2.59 -6.45 -0.73
C HIS A 68 3.45 -7.71 -0.85
N GLY A 69 3.13 -8.71 -0.03
CA GLY A 69 3.58 -10.09 -0.20
C GLY A 69 2.62 -10.94 -1.05
N MET A 70 2.65 -12.25 -0.86
CA MET A 70 1.87 -13.23 -1.62
C MET A 70 1.67 -14.49 -0.78
N ASP A 71 0.44 -15.03 -0.73
CA ASP A 71 0.13 -16.28 -0.05
C ASP A 71 -0.27 -17.37 -1.08
N THR A 72 -0.14 -18.64 -0.69
CA THR A 72 -0.57 -19.78 -1.51
C THR A 72 -2.08 -19.95 -1.45
N VAL A 73 -2.71 -20.14 -2.60
CA VAL A 73 -4.12 -20.50 -2.71
C VAL A 73 -4.27 -22.02 -2.63
N ILE A 74 -5.13 -22.50 -1.74
CA ILE A 74 -5.39 -23.93 -1.55
C ILE A 74 -6.65 -24.27 -2.35
N LYS A 75 -6.49 -24.94 -3.50
CA LYS A 75 -7.60 -25.21 -4.45
C LYS A 75 -8.82 -25.96 -3.91
N THR A 76 -8.73 -26.56 -2.72
CA THR A 76 -9.88 -27.22 -2.07
C THR A 76 -10.71 -26.27 -1.21
N ASN A 77 -10.20 -25.06 -0.98
CA ASN A 77 -10.77 -24.07 -0.09
C ASN A 77 -11.40 -22.97 -0.94
N GLU A 78 -12.68 -23.10 -1.25
CA GLU A 78 -13.43 -22.10 -2.03
C GLU A 78 -14.67 -21.66 -1.27
N ILE A 79 -14.99 -20.37 -1.38
CA ILE A 79 -16.21 -19.78 -0.80
C ILE A 79 -17.13 -19.39 -1.95
N HIS A 80 -18.27 -20.07 -2.07
CA HIS A 80 -19.26 -19.78 -3.10
C HIS A 80 -20.51 -19.16 -2.47
N LEU A 81 -20.69 -17.85 -2.63
CA LEU A 81 -21.88 -17.18 -2.09
C LEU A 81 -23.19 -17.73 -2.69
N ARG A 82 -23.16 -18.23 -3.94
CA ARG A 82 -24.31 -18.87 -4.60
C ARG A 82 -24.87 -20.09 -3.85
N THR A 83 -24.06 -20.75 -3.01
CA THR A 83 -24.47 -21.95 -2.27
C THR A 83 -24.94 -21.64 -0.85
N VAL A 84 -24.90 -20.37 -0.43
CA VAL A 84 -25.36 -19.97 0.90
C VAL A 84 -26.88 -20.03 0.95
N GLU A 85 -27.42 -20.80 1.90
CA GLU A 85 -28.87 -20.92 2.09
C GLU A 85 -29.49 -19.55 2.39
N ASN A 86 -30.64 -19.27 1.79
CA ASN A 86 -31.37 -17.99 1.92
C ASN A 86 -30.64 -16.77 1.35
N PHE A 87 -29.53 -16.93 0.64
CA PHE A 87 -28.90 -15.85 -0.12
C PHE A 87 -29.37 -15.88 -1.59
N THR A 88 -29.58 -14.70 -2.18
CA THR A 88 -29.85 -14.57 -3.61
C THR A 88 -29.21 -13.32 -4.19
N PHE A 89 -28.54 -13.46 -5.33
CA PHE A 89 -28.03 -12.33 -6.10
C PHE A 89 -29.14 -11.43 -6.65
N SER A 90 -30.40 -11.89 -6.65
CA SER A 90 -31.54 -11.04 -7.00
C SER A 90 -31.76 -9.88 -6.01
N ASP A 91 -31.23 -9.98 -4.78
CA ASP A 91 -31.28 -8.92 -3.77
C ASP A 91 -30.10 -7.94 -3.87
N ILE A 92 -29.19 -8.15 -4.83
CA ILE A 92 -27.98 -7.32 -5.03
C ILE A 92 -28.20 -6.35 -6.21
N GLN A 93 -27.87 -5.07 -5.98
CA GLN A 93 -27.88 -4.02 -7.00
C GLN A 93 -26.52 -3.87 -7.68
N PHE A 94 -25.44 -4.00 -6.91
CA PHE A 94 -24.06 -3.98 -7.42
C PHE A 94 -23.21 -4.98 -6.63
N GLU A 95 -22.30 -5.63 -7.34
CA GLU A 95 -21.31 -6.53 -6.76
C GLU A 95 -19.93 -6.30 -7.38
N LEU A 96 -18.92 -6.40 -6.53
CA LEU A 96 -17.54 -6.62 -6.91
C LEU A 96 -17.05 -7.81 -6.08
N LEU A 97 -17.11 -8.99 -6.70
CA LEU A 97 -16.68 -10.28 -6.17
C LEU A 97 -15.68 -10.89 -7.15
N ASP A 98 -15.23 -12.12 -6.87
CA ASP A 98 -14.35 -12.88 -7.77
C ASP A 98 -13.01 -12.14 -8.09
N TYR A 99 -12.58 -11.24 -7.19
CA TYR A 99 -11.36 -10.44 -7.30
C TYR A 99 -10.51 -10.57 -6.03
N GLY A 100 -9.73 -11.66 -5.97
CA GLY A 100 -8.95 -11.99 -4.78
C GLY A 100 -9.85 -12.29 -3.56
N PRO A 101 -9.36 -12.06 -2.34
CA PRO A 101 -10.08 -12.42 -1.11
C PRO A 101 -11.07 -11.35 -0.65
N ASN A 102 -11.27 -10.26 -1.41
CA ASN A 102 -12.09 -9.12 -1.01
C ASN A 102 -13.39 -9.05 -1.83
N GLY A 103 -14.47 -8.63 -1.18
CA GLY A 103 -15.77 -8.46 -1.82
C GLY A 103 -16.49 -7.19 -1.38
N LEU A 104 -17.19 -6.56 -2.31
CA LEU A 104 -18.03 -5.38 -2.08
C LEU A 104 -19.43 -5.63 -2.62
N LEU A 105 -20.46 -5.35 -1.81
CA LEU A 105 -21.86 -5.52 -2.18
C LEU A 105 -22.68 -4.27 -1.88
N VAL A 106 -23.53 -3.91 -2.83
CA VAL A 106 -24.64 -2.97 -2.63
C VAL A 106 -25.94 -3.77 -2.75
N PRO A 107 -26.58 -4.11 -1.61
CA PRO A 107 -27.93 -4.67 -1.63
C PRO A 107 -28.95 -3.67 -2.20
N LYS A 108 -30.03 -4.17 -2.78
CA LYS A 108 -31.18 -3.35 -3.19
C LYS A 108 -31.83 -2.67 -1.97
N GLU A 109 -32.61 -1.64 -2.23
CA GLU A 109 -33.36 -0.91 -1.21
C GLU A 109 -34.18 -1.87 -0.32
N GLY A 110 -34.07 -1.71 1.00
CA GLY A 110 -34.74 -2.57 1.98
C GLY A 110 -34.13 -3.96 2.19
N LYS A 111 -33.06 -4.35 1.47
CA LYS A 111 -32.46 -5.69 1.56
C LYS A 111 -31.19 -5.79 2.40
N LEU A 112 -30.61 -4.66 2.81
CA LEU A 112 -29.32 -4.63 3.54
C LEU A 112 -29.28 -5.58 4.74
N GLU A 113 -30.25 -5.47 5.66
CA GLU A 113 -30.27 -6.28 6.88
C GLU A 113 -30.44 -7.77 6.60
N HIS A 114 -31.27 -8.11 5.60
CA HIS A 114 -31.46 -9.50 5.20
C HIS A 114 -30.17 -10.10 4.65
N VAL A 115 -29.55 -9.44 3.67
CA VAL A 115 -28.29 -9.89 3.05
C VAL A 115 -27.18 -10.00 4.08
N TYR A 116 -27.03 -9.00 4.96
CA TYR A 116 -26.03 -9.03 6.03
C TYR A 116 -26.24 -10.22 6.98
N THR A 117 -27.47 -10.43 7.48
CA THR A 117 -27.75 -11.49 8.44
C THR A 117 -27.48 -12.87 7.85
N VAL A 118 -27.82 -13.07 6.57
CA VAL A 118 -27.56 -14.33 5.86
C VAL A 118 -26.05 -14.56 5.67
N LEU A 119 -25.30 -13.52 5.29
CA LEU A 119 -23.89 -13.67 4.94
C LEU A 119 -22.93 -13.66 6.14
N LYS A 120 -23.26 -12.96 7.23
CA LYS A 120 -22.35 -12.71 8.37
C LYS A 120 -21.68 -13.97 8.93
N ASN A 121 -22.41 -15.08 8.95
CA ASN A 121 -21.92 -16.37 9.46
C ASN A 121 -22.03 -17.48 8.41
N ALA A 122 -22.12 -17.12 7.12
CA ALA A 122 -22.31 -18.09 6.03
C ALA A 122 -21.13 -19.04 5.86
N HIS A 123 -19.92 -18.61 6.23
CA HIS A 123 -18.72 -19.43 6.18
C HIS A 123 -17.75 -19.03 7.30
N PRO A 124 -17.11 -19.98 8.02
CA PRO A 124 -16.20 -19.67 9.14
C PRO A 124 -14.91 -18.95 8.72
N LYS A 125 -14.69 -18.77 7.42
CA LYS A 125 -13.52 -18.16 6.80
C LYS A 125 -13.85 -16.95 5.93
N LEU A 126 -15.10 -16.48 6.00
CA LEU A 126 -15.56 -15.26 5.36
C LEU A 126 -15.98 -14.28 6.45
N HIS A 127 -15.38 -13.10 6.45
CA HIS A 127 -15.71 -12.05 7.40
C HIS A 127 -16.50 -10.98 6.68
N VAL A 128 -17.79 -10.85 7.00
CA VAL A 128 -18.70 -9.89 6.36
C VAL A 128 -19.06 -8.80 7.36
N TYR A 129 -18.90 -7.55 6.95
CA TYR A 129 -19.14 -6.38 7.78
C TYR A 129 -20.12 -5.43 7.11
N LYS A 130 -20.90 -4.73 7.93
CA LYS A 130 -21.39 -3.41 7.52
C LYS A 130 -20.22 -2.44 7.50
N LYS A 131 -20.28 -1.45 6.61
CA LYS A 131 -19.23 -0.44 6.45
C LYS A 131 -18.79 0.21 7.77
N GLU A 132 -19.73 0.47 8.65
CA GLU A 132 -19.54 1.15 9.94
C GLU A 132 -18.91 0.24 11.00
N GLU A 133 -18.99 -1.08 10.80
CA GLU A 133 -18.47 -2.12 11.69
C GLU A 133 -17.09 -2.64 11.27
N PHE A 134 -16.60 -2.22 10.09
CA PHE A 134 -15.34 -2.72 9.55
C PHE A 134 -14.16 -2.35 10.47
N PRO A 135 -13.16 -3.25 10.66
CA PRO A 135 -12.07 -3.01 11.58
C PRO A 135 -11.32 -1.70 11.30
N LYS A 136 -11.38 -0.76 12.25
CA LYS A 136 -10.76 0.57 12.09
C LYS A 136 -9.27 0.51 11.84
N ARG A 137 -8.55 -0.49 12.37
CA ARG A 137 -7.11 -0.69 12.16
C ARG A 137 -6.70 -0.83 10.69
N LEU A 138 -7.63 -1.25 9.82
CA LEU A 138 -7.36 -1.43 8.39
C LEU A 138 -7.41 -0.10 7.61
N HIS A 139 -7.88 0.99 8.23
CA HIS A 139 -8.00 2.32 7.62
C HIS A 139 -8.64 2.34 6.22
N TYR A 140 -9.59 1.42 5.98
CA TYR A 140 -10.13 1.16 4.63
C TYR A 140 -11.55 1.69 4.43
N ALA A 141 -12.47 1.37 5.34
CA ALA A 141 -13.91 1.50 5.07
C ALA A 141 -14.46 2.93 5.07
N ASN A 142 -13.78 3.88 5.70
CA ASN A 142 -14.25 5.27 5.83
C ASN A 142 -14.01 6.10 4.55
N ASN A 143 -14.59 5.66 3.43
CA ASN A 143 -14.54 6.36 2.16
C ASN A 143 -15.88 6.21 1.41
N SER A 144 -16.33 7.25 0.70
CA SER A 144 -17.62 7.23 0.00
C SER A 144 -17.73 6.16 -1.08
N ARG A 145 -16.60 5.66 -1.61
CA ARG A 145 -16.55 4.58 -2.61
C ARG A 145 -16.75 3.19 -2.02
N ILE A 146 -16.58 3.02 -0.72
CA ILE A 146 -16.80 1.74 -0.05
C ILE A 146 -18.29 1.50 0.14
N THR A 147 -18.73 0.31 -0.27
CA THR A 147 -20.13 -0.12 -0.29
C THR A 147 -20.68 -0.42 1.11
N PRO A 148 -22.01 -0.47 1.30
CA PRO A 148 -22.61 -0.74 2.61
C PRO A 148 -22.23 -2.09 3.22
N LEU A 149 -21.98 -3.10 2.38
CA LEU A 149 -21.42 -4.38 2.79
C LEU A 149 -20.07 -4.61 2.11
N LEU A 150 -19.11 -5.05 2.91
CA LEU A 150 -17.78 -5.46 2.47
C LEU A 150 -17.34 -6.69 3.23
N MET A 151 -16.48 -7.48 2.61
CA MET A 151 -15.99 -8.72 3.17
C MET A 151 -14.56 -9.02 2.76
N TYR A 152 -13.89 -9.79 3.59
CA TYR A 152 -12.64 -10.44 3.22
C TYR A 152 -12.61 -11.88 3.72
N SER A 153 -11.84 -12.75 3.07
CA SER A 153 -11.65 -14.14 3.49
C SER A 153 -10.31 -14.36 4.19
N ASP A 154 -10.22 -15.42 4.99
CA ASP A 154 -8.93 -15.91 5.49
C ASP A 154 -7.98 -16.31 4.33
N PRO A 155 -6.66 -16.32 4.56
CA PRO A 155 -5.67 -16.81 3.60
C PRO A 155 -6.01 -18.16 2.96
N GLY A 156 -5.81 -18.24 1.64
CA GLY A 156 -5.95 -19.46 0.86
C GLY A 156 -7.36 -19.79 0.35
N TYR A 157 -8.39 -18.98 0.65
CA TYR A 157 -9.79 -19.19 0.24
C TYR A 157 -10.18 -18.37 -1.01
N VAL A 158 -9.64 -18.73 -2.18
CA VAL A 158 -9.81 -18.00 -3.44
C VAL A 158 -9.77 -18.95 -4.63
N GLN A 159 -10.42 -18.61 -5.75
CA GLN A 159 -10.76 -19.61 -6.79
C GLN A 159 -9.75 -19.70 -7.96
N PHE A 160 -9.04 -18.62 -8.32
CA PHE A 160 -8.43 -18.53 -9.66
C PHE A 160 -6.93 -18.78 -9.72
N ASN A 161 -6.17 -18.25 -8.76
CA ASN A 161 -4.71 -18.24 -8.81
C ASN A 161 -4.10 -19.34 -7.94
N LYS A 162 -2.79 -19.61 -8.12
CA LYS A 162 -2.02 -20.46 -7.19
C LYS A 162 -1.39 -19.64 -6.06
N GLY A 163 -1.14 -18.36 -6.31
CA GLY A 163 -0.79 -17.37 -5.32
C GLY A 163 -1.79 -16.23 -5.34
N GLU A 164 -2.13 -15.66 -4.20
CA GLU A 164 -3.00 -14.50 -4.12
C GLU A 164 -2.53 -13.54 -3.02
N HIS A 165 -2.95 -12.29 -3.13
CA HIS A 165 -2.70 -11.25 -2.14
C HIS A 165 -3.98 -10.47 -1.83
N GLY A 166 -3.88 -9.48 -0.93
CA GLY A 166 -5.03 -8.68 -0.49
C GLY A 166 -5.74 -9.24 0.75
N PHE A 167 -5.14 -10.22 1.44
CA PHE A 167 -5.58 -10.67 2.75
C PHE A 167 -5.28 -9.62 3.84
N ASP A 168 -5.48 -10.00 5.11
CA ASP A 168 -5.20 -9.13 6.24
C ASP A 168 -3.75 -8.62 6.21
N ASN A 169 -3.57 -7.32 6.40
CA ASN A 169 -2.23 -6.73 6.40
C ASN A 169 -1.40 -7.18 7.61
N GLU A 170 -2.02 -7.80 8.63
CA GLU A 170 -1.32 -8.43 9.75
C GLU A 170 -0.67 -9.77 9.39
N ASP A 171 -1.15 -10.47 8.36
CA ASP A 171 -0.62 -11.76 7.94
C ASP A 171 0.83 -11.66 7.47
N MET A 172 1.68 -12.58 7.93
CA MET A 172 3.11 -12.55 7.63
C MET A 172 3.41 -12.68 6.12
N ASN A 173 2.56 -13.40 5.38
CA ASN A 173 2.70 -13.56 3.94
C ASN A 173 2.31 -12.31 3.16
N MET A 174 1.62 -11.33 3.78
CA MET A 174 1.28 -10.03 3.17
C MET A 174 2.35 -8.96 3.42
N LYS A 175 3.31 -9.22 4.32
CA LYS A 175 4.42 -8.30 4.58
C LYS A 175 5.32 -8.19 3.35
N THR A 176 5.92 -7.03 3.19
CA THR A 176 6.72 -6.69 2.01
C THR A 176 8.10 -6.15 2.39
N ILE A 177 8.96 -5.94 1.39
CA ILE A 177 10.33 -5.48 1.59
C ILE A 177 10.44 -3.96 1.57
N PHE A 178 11.39 -3.45 2.34
CA PHE A 178 11.91 -2.09 2.18
C PHE A 178 13.45 -2.14 2.29
N ARG A 179 14.14 -1.62 1.28
CA ARG A 179 15.59 -1.52 1.22
C ARG A 179 15.96 -0.15 0.69
N ALA A 180 17.00 0.46 1.25
CA ALA A 180 17.47 1.76 0.80
C ALA A 180 18.99 1.84 0.83
N VAL A 181 19.56 2.58 -0.12
CA VAL A 181 21.00 2.86 -0.21
C VAL A 181 21.21 4.21 -0.88
N GLY A 182 22.16 4.99 -0.39
CA GLY A 182 22.47 6.30 -0.97
C GLY A 182 23.22 7.19 0.01
N PRO A 183 23.59 8.41 -0.41
CA PRO A 183 24.31 9.36 0.42
C PRO A 183 23.55 9.78 1.69
N ALA A 184 22.22 9.75 1.68
CA ALA A 184 21.42 10.14 2.84
C ALA A 184 21.21 9.00 3.86
N PHE A 185 21.41 7.74 3.47
CA PHE A 185 21.10 6.58 4.31
C PHE A 185 22.30 6.08 5.10
N LYS A 186 22.07 5.65 6.34
CA LYS A 186 23.05 4.91 7.15
C LYS A 186 23.39 3.57 6.48
N ARG A 187 24.62 3.13 6.65
CA ARG A 187 25.13 1.86 6.10
C ARG A 187 25.03 0.74 7.13
N GLY A 188 24.67 -0.47 6.68
CA GLY A 188 24.64 -1.66 7.53
C GLY A 188 23.58 -1.63 8.63
N LEU A 189 22.59 -0.75 8.53
CA LEU A 189 21.51 -0.62 9.50
C LEU A 189 20.36 -1.56 9.14
N LEU A 190 19.92 -2.34 10.12
CA LEU A 190 18.63 -3.03 10.12
C LEU A 190 17.72 -2.31 11.11
N VAL A 191 16.46 -2.10 10.73
CA VAL A 191 15.43 -1.47 11.57
C VAL A 191 14.27 -2.43 11.77
N GLU A 192 13.49 -2.18 12.82
CA GLU A 192 12.22 -2.89 13.06
C GLU A 192 11.18 -2.60 11.96
N PRO A 193 10.16 -3.46 11.79
CA PRO A 193 9.08 -3.24 10.84
C PRO A 193 8.34 -1.92 11.06
N PHE A 194 7.86 -1.35 9.96
CA PHE A 194 7.03 -0.14 9.96
C PHE A 194 6.00 -0.19 8.83
N GLU A 195 4.95 0.62 8.92
CA GLU A 195 3.90 0.68 7.90
C GLU A 195 4.32 1.53 6.69
N SER A 196 3.91 1.11 5.49
CA SER A 196 4.28 1.76 4.22
C SER A 196 3.82 3.23 4.14
N VAL A 197 2.81 3.62 4.92
CA VAL A 197 2.29 5.00 4.99
C VAL A 197 3.37 6.03 5.36
N HIS A 198 4.44 5.61 6.05
CA HIS A 198 5.53 6.50 6.45
C HIS A 198 6.53 6.80 5.32
N VAL A 199 6.50 6.05 4.21
CA VAL A 199 7.46 6.21 3.09
C VAL A 199 7.30 7.55 2.39
N TYR A 200 6.08 8.10 2.27
CA TYR A 200 5.87 9.41 1.64
C TYR A 200 6.62 10.55 2.36
N ALA A 201 6.56 10.57 3.69
CA ALA A 201 7.26 11.56 4.51
C ALA A 201 8.78 11.45 4.34
N LEU A 202 9.31 10.23 4.26
CA LEU A 202 10.72 9.97 3.97
C LEU A 202 11.12 10.50 2.59
N LEU A 203 10.31 10.26 1.55
CA LEU A 203 10.59 10.76 0.20
C LEU A 203 10.63 12.29 0.16
N CYS A 204 9.72 12.96 0.85
CA CYS A 204 9.71 14.43 0.94
C CYS A 204 10.97 14.97 1.64
N GLU A 205 11.40 14.34 2.74
CA GLU A 205 12.64 14.68 3.44
C GLU A 205 13.87 14.50 2.54
N LEU A 206 13.95 13.40 1.78
CA LEU A 206 15.05 13.14 0.86
C LEU A 206 15.11 14.13 -0.31
N LEU A 207 13.97 14.61 -0.78
CA LEU A 207 13.85 15.61 -1.85
C LEU A 207 13.97 17.05 -1.34
N GLY A 208 13.92 17.27 -0.02
CA GLY A 208 13.94 18.62 0.57
C GLY A 208 12.68 19.44 0.25
N ILE A 209 11.53 18.79 0.08
CA ILE A 209 10.24 19.43 -0.22
C ILE A 209 9.30 19.38 0.98
N VAL A 210 8.34 20.31 1.01
CA VAL A 210 7.30 20.33 2.04
C VAL A 210 6.27 19.23 1.74
N PRO A 211 6.03 18.29 2.65
CA PRO A 211 5.00 17.27 2.45
C PRO A 211 3.59 17.88 2.53
N GLU A 212 2.67 17.35 1.73
CA GLU A 212 1.23 17.59 1.89
C GLU A 212 0.69 16.92 3.17
N PRO A 213 -0.53 17.26 3.66
CA PRO A 213 -1.15 16.54 4.76
C PRO A 213 -1.26 15.03 4.48
N HIS A 214 -0.78 14.20 5.39
CA HIS A 214 -0.71 12.74 5.24
C HIS A 214 -0.77 12.02 6.59
N ASP A 215 -1.08 10.72 6.58
CA ASP A 215 -1.15 9.89 7.79
C ASP A 215 0.22 9.32 8.22
N GLY A 216 1.26 9.49 7.39
CA GLY A 216 2.63 9.07 7.68
C GLY A 216 3.34 9.92 8.73
N SER A 217 4.49 9.44 9.22
CA SER A 217 5.34 10.18 10.16
C SER A 217 6.81 9.95 9.85
N LEU A 218 7.52 11.03 9.55
CA LEU A 218 8.97 10.99 9.29
C LEU A 218 9.74 10.41 10.49
N HIS A 219 9.24 10.60 11.72
CA HIS A 219 9.91 10.09 12.93
C HIS A 219 10.19 8.58 12.87
N VAL A 220 9.33 7.81 12.22
CA VAL A 220 9.47 6.35 12.09
C VAL A 220 10.66 5.96 11.21
N THR A 221 10.90 6.72 10.14
CA THR A 221 11.95 6.45 9.15
C THR A 221 13.21 7.31 9.34
N GLN A 222 13.14 8.38 10.12
CA GLN A 222 14.26 9.28 10.43
C GLN A 222 15.51 8.54 10.92
N PRO A 223 15.41 7.47 11.76
CA PRO A 223 16.59 6.74 12.21
C PRO A 223 17.41 6.11 11.08
N MET A 224 16.83 5.91 9.89
CA MET A 224 17.51 5.37 8.71
C MET A 224 18.49 6.38 8.08
N LEU A 225 18.28 7.67 8.31
CA LEU A 225 19.07 8.74 7.70
C LEU A 225 20.36 9.00 8.49
N GLY A 226 21.44 9.29 7.78
CA GLY A 226 22.70 9.75 8.35
C GLY A 226 22.58 11.18 8.87
N GLU A 227 23.60 11.63 9.61
CA GLU A 227 23.73 13.05 9.92
C GLU A 227 23.88 13.83 8.61
N ARG A 228 23.10 14.90 8.42
CA ARG A 228 23.29 15.79 7.28
C ARG A 228 24.72 16.30 7.33
N SER A 229 25.57 15.90 6.39
CA SER A 229 26.74 16.70 6.10
C SER A 229 26.20 18.07 5.68
N VAL A 230 26.52 19.11 6.45
CA VAL A 230 26.20 20.48 6.11
C VAL A 230 27.08 20.86 4.91
N GLY A 231 26.77 20.28 3.76
CA GLY A 231 27.25 20.74 2.47
C GLY A 231 26.51 22.02 2.16
N THR A 232 27.26 23.07 1.85
CA THR A 232 26.79 24.39 1.47
C THR A 232 25.94 24.34 0.19
N GLY A 233 24.69 23.90 0.32
CA GLY A 233 23.65 24.18 -0.67
C GLY A 233 23.36 25.68 -0.70
N PRO A 234 22.97 26.24 -1.85
CA PRO A 234 22.65 27.67 -1.92
C PRO A 234 21.51 27.96 -0.94
N PRO A 235 21.53 29.13 -0.27
CA PRO A 235 20.51 29.46 0.71
C PRO A 235 19.13 29.39 0.05
N ALA A 236 18.15 28.84 0.78
CA ALA A 236 16.75 28.91 0.38
C ALA A 236 16.41 30.35 -0.06
N PRO A 237 15.67 30.55 -1.16
CA PRO A 237 15.28 31.88 -1.57
C PRO A 237 14.54 32.56 -0.41
N ARG A 238 15.10 33.68 0.06
CA ARG A 238 14.44 34.53 1.06
C ARG A 238 13.17 35.08 0.41
N GLY A 239 12.03 34.47 0.72
CA GLY A 239 10.72 34.89 0.24
C GLY A 239 9.69 34.86 1.38
N CYS A 240 9.34 36.06 1.85
CA CYS A 240 8.24 36.39 2.76
C CYS A 240 8.22 35.79 4.17
N ALA A 241 8.95 36.45 5.08
CA ALA A 241 8.51 36.56 6.46
C ALA A 241 7.28 37.50 6.57
N SER A 242 6.29 37.02 7.32
CA SER A 242 5.24 37.74 8.05
C SER A 242 4.29 38.70 7.31
N LEU A 243 3.05 38.27 7.17
CA LEU A 243 1.86 39.08 7.50
C LEU A 243 0.68 38.14 7.75
N ALA A 244 0.65 37.56 8.95
CA ALA A 244 -0.56 36.97 9.52
C ALA A 244 -0.60 37.37 11.01
N GLN A 245 -0.93 38.64 11.24
CA GLN A 245 -1.31 39.14 12.55
C GLN A 245 -2.75 39.67 12.40
N GLU A 246 -3.63 39.10 13.22
CA GLU A 246 -4.95 39.62 13.60
C GLU A 246 -6.05 39.71 12.53
N LEU A 247 -6.86 38.67 12.43
CA LEU A 247 -8.31 38.81 12.29
C LEU A 247 -8.98 37.95 13.37
N ARG A 248 -9.32 38.62 14.49
CA ARG A 248 -10.33 38.12 15.43
C ARG A 248 -11.67 38.11 14.70
N CYS A 249 -12.27 36.94 14.53
CA CYS A 249 -13.65 36.83 14.10
C CYS A 249 -14.52 36.62 15.34
N ASP A 250 -14.95 37.73 15.93
CA ASP A 250 -16.14 37.76 16.78
C ASP A 250 -17.37 37.84 15.87
N SER A 251 -18.23 36.82 15.94
CA SER A 251 -19.66 36.75 15.54
C SER A 251 -20.02 35.54 14.67
N CYS A 252 -21.28 35.09 14.84
CA CYS A 252 -21.95 33.89 14.31
C CYS A 252 -21.62 32.62 15.12
N ARG A 253 -22.25 32.33 16.27
CA ARG A 253 -23.70 32.11 16.54
C ARG A 253 -24.41 31.32 15.43
N ASN A 254 -24.75 30.08 15.79
CA ASN A 254 -25.87 29.25 15.34
C ASN A 254 -26.07 29.05 13.83
N ILE A 255 -25.99 27.79 13.40
CA ILE A 255 -27.08 27.11 12.68
C ILE A 255 -26.84 25.60 12.83
N ASP A 256 -27.80 24.95 13.50
CA ASP A 256 -28.08 23.53 13.40
C ASP A 256 -28.68 23.23 12.03
N ILE A 257 -28.10 22.30 11.27
CA ILE A 257 -28.77 21.22 10.50
C ILE A 257 -27.79 20.05 10.42
#